data_AF-A0A0P7WFK6-F1
#
_entry.id   AF-A0A0P7WFK6-F1
#
_cell.length_a   1.000
_cell.length_b   1.000
_cell.length_c   1.000
_cell.angle_alpha   90.00
_cell.angle_beta   90.00
_cell.angle_gamma   90.00
#
_symmetry.space_group_name_H-M   'P 1'
#
loop_
_entity.id
_entity.type
_entity.pdbx_description
1 polymer ?
#
loop_
_entity_poly.entity_id
_entity_poly.type
_entity_poly.pdbx_seq_one_letter_code
_entity_poly.pdbx_strand_id
1 'polypeptide(L)' 'MVNFILFLAVFIIASFGSSWLMVRLGYPLPRKLEVKEDWFLLAYKLILFTIFVLVQLAILLVFGLDIVGIGTQLLD' A
#
# COMPACT_ATOMS: atom_id res chain seq x y z
N MET A 1 -12.46 8.18 -14.46
CA MET A 1 -13.05 8.13 -13.09
C MET A 1 -12.91 6.77 -12.41
N VAL A 2 -13.20 5.64 -13.09
CA VAL A 2 -13.07 4.28 -12.52
C VAL A 2 -11.66 3.99 -11.96
N ASN A 3 -10.62 4.44 -12.66
CA ASN A 3 -9.23 4.20 -12.29
C ASN A 3 -8.85 4.84 -10.94
N PHE A 4 -9.31 6.06 -10.68
CA PHE A 4 -9.06 6.74 -9.40
C PHE A 4 -9.66 5.97 -8.23
N ILE A 5 -10.87 5.43 -8.39
CA ILE A 5 -11.54 4.64 -7.37
C ILE A 5 -10.78 3.34 -7.11
N LEU A 6 -10.27 2.70 -8.16
CA LEU A 6 -9.51 1.45 -8.04
C LEU A 6 -8.17 1.66 -7.31
N PHE A 7 -7.40 2.71 -7.67
CA PHE A 7 -6.18 3.05 -6.96
C PHE A 7 -6.45 3.46 -5.50
N LEU A 8 -7.55 4.19 -5.25
CA LEU A 8 -7.97 4.53 -3.89
C LEU A 8 -8.31 3.27 -3.07
N ALA A 9 -8.99 2.30 -3.67
CA ALA A 9 -9.29 1.03 -3.01
C ALA A 9 -8.01 0.26 -2.67
N VAL A 10 -7.07 0.15 -3.62
CA VAL A 10 -5.76 -0.48 -3.39
C VAL A 10 -5.02 0.21 -2.25
N PHE A 11 -5.01 1.54 -2.24
CA PHE A 11 -4.36 2.34 -1.21
C PHE A 11 -4.96 2.08 0.18
N ILE A 12 -6.29 2.11 0.29
CA ILE A 12 -7.00 1.87 1.55
C ILE A 12 -6.69 0.45 2.04
N ILE A 13 -6.87 -0.57 1.19
CA ILE A 13 -6.66 -1.97 1.56
C ILE A 13 -5.20 -2.20 1.99
N ALA A 14 -4.22 -1.65 1.26
CA ALA A 14 -2.81 -1.77 1.62
C ALA A 14 -2.47 -1.06 2.94
N SER A 15 -3.09 0.10 3.21
CA SER A 15 -2.89 0.85 4.47
C SER A 15 -3.45 0.12 5.68
N PHE A 16 -4.65 -0.45 5.55
CA PHE A 16 -5.25 -1.29 6.59
C PHE A 16 -4.49 -2.61 6.75
N GLY A 17 -4.09 -3.25 5.65
CA GLY A 17 -3.34 -4.51 5.64
C GLY A 17 -1.98 -4.39 6.31
N SER A 18 -1.21 -3.34 6.00
CA SER A 18 0.08 -3.09 6.64
C SER A 18 -0.08 -2.81 8.14
N SER A 19 -1.07 -2.01 8.53
CA SER A 19 -1.37 -1.71 9.93
C SER A 19 -1.79 -2.95 10.71
N TRP A 20 -2.65 -3.79 10.14
CA TRP A 20 -3.08 -5.05 10.74
C TRP A 20 -1.93 -6.05 10.89
N LEU A 21 -1.08 -6.17 9.87
CA LEU A 21 0.06 -7.09 9.89
C LEU A 21 1.10 -6.68 10.94
N MET A 22 1.38 -5.38 11.09
CA MET A 22 2.26 -4.89 12.16
C MET A 22 1.77 -5.31 13.54
N VAL A 23 0.48 -5.08 13.83
CA VAL A 23 -0.14 -5.47 15.10
C VAL A 23 -0.07 -6.98 15.29
N ARG A 24 -0.29 -7.76 14.22
CA ARG A 24 -0.23 -9.23 14.28
C ARG A 24 1.17 -9.75 14.57
N LEU A 25 2.20 -9.07 14.08
CA LEU A 25 3.61 -9.39 14.30
C LEU A 25 4.17 -8.81 15.62
N GLY A 26 3.33 -8.15 16.43
CA GLY A 26 3.71 -7.62 17.73
C GLY A 26 4.38 -6.24 17.69
N TYR A 27 4.41 -5.58 16.53
CA TYR A 27 4.95 -4.23 16.40
C TYR A 27 3.86 -3.18 16.64
N PRO A 28 4.04 -2.27 17.62
CA PRO A 28 3.09 -1.20 17.86
C PRO A 28 3.07 -0.23 16.66
N LEU A 29 1.91 0.35 16.40
CA LEU A 29 1.76 1.37 15.36
C LEU A 29 2.53 2.64 15.76
N PRO A 30 3.28 3.28 14.84
CA PRO A 30 3.96 4.53 15.12
C PRO A 30 2.91 5.62 15.39
N ARG A 31 2.80 6.06 16.65
CA ARG A 31 1.83 7.10 17.07
C ARG A 31 2.48 8.47 17.22
N LYS A 32 3.77 8.50 17.54
CA LYS A 32 4.58 9.70 17.77
C LYS A 32 5.98 9.43 17.22
N LEU A 33 6.64 10.46 16.68
CA LEU A 33 7.99 10.36 16.11
C LEU A 33 8.98 11.04 17.06
N GLU A 34 8.97 10.61 18.33
CA GLU A 34 9.79 11.23 19.37
C GLU A 34 11.14 10.50 19.52
N VAL A 35 11.17 9.19 19.27
CA VAL A 35 12.35 8.34 19.49
C VAL A 35 12.86 7.75 18.16
N LYS A 36 14.16 7.46 18.05
CA LYS A 36 14.76 6.78 16.89
C LYS A 36 14.07 5.45 16.55
N GLU A 37 13.56 4.74 17.55
CA GLU A 37 12.81 3.49 17.38
C GLU A 37 11.48 3.71 16.63
N ASP A 38 10.82 4.86 16.85
CA ASP A 38 9.58 5.21 16.15
C ASP A 38 9.82 5.40 14.64
N TRP A 39 10.99 5.92 14.27
CA TRP A 39 11.41 6.04 12.87
C TRP A 39 11.59 4.67 12.21
N PHE A 40 12.11 3.69 12.95
CA PHE A 40 12.19 2.30 12.47
C PHE A 40 10.81 1.69 12.29
N LEU A 41 9.88 1.92 13.22
CA LEU A 41 8.50 1.44 13.11
C LEU A 41 7.76 2.08 11.92
N LEU A 42 8.01 3.37 11.66
CA LEU A 42 7.47 4.07 10.49
C LEU A 42 8.03 3.48 9.19
N ALA A 43 9.35 3.29 9.11
CA ALA A 43 9.99 2.68 7.95
C ALA A 43 9.45 1.27 7.70
N TYR A 44 9.30 0.46 8.75
CA TYR A 44 8.71 -0.86 8.67
C TYR A 44 7.27 -0.83 8.15
N LYS A 45 6.45 0.10 8.63
CA LYS A 45 5.08 0.31 8.11
C LYS A 45 5.08 0.64 6.62
N LEU A 46 5.96 1.54 6.19
CA LEU A 46 6.08 1.95 4.79
C LEU A 46 6.52 0.78 3.91
N ILE A 47 7.50 -0.01 4.34
CA ILE A 47 7.95 -1.20 3.61
C ILE A 47 6.81 -2.19 3.45
N LEU A 48 6.09 -2.51 4.54
CA LEU A 48 4.94 -3.40 4.48
C LEU A 48 3.83 -2.86 3.57
N PHE A 49 3.54 -1.56 3.66
CA PHE A 49 2.58 -0.89 2.79
C PHE A 49 2.98 -1.06 1.31
N THR A 50 4.24 -0.79 0.96
CA THR A 50 4.75 -0.96 -0.40
C THR A 50 4.63 -2.40 -0.87
N ILE A 51 4.98 -3.39 -0.04
CA ILE A 51 4.83 -4.82 -0.38
C ILE A 51 3.35 -5.14 -0.67
N PHE A 52 2.43 -4.70 0.18
CA PHE A 52 0.99 -4.92 -0.04
C PHE A 52 0.48 -4.28 -1.34
N VAL A 53 0.90 -3.05 -1.64
CA VAL A 53 0.55 -2.37 -2.90
C VAL A 53 1.09 -3.17 -4.08
N LEU A 54 2.36 -3.58 -4.06
CA LEU A 54 2.96 -4.36 -5.15
C LEU A 54 2.25 -5.70 -5.37
N VAL A 55 1.91 -6.40 -4.29
CA VAL A 55 1.15 -7.66 -4.37
C VAL A 55 -0.23 -7.42 -4.98
N GLN A 56 -0.94 -6.37 -4.57
CA GLN A 56 -2.26 -6.05 -5.12
C GLN A 56 -2.18 -5.66 -6.61
N LEU A 57 -1.20 -4.85 -7.00
CA LEU A 57 -0.97 -4.51 -8.41
C LEU A 57 -0.60 -5.75 -9.23
N ALA A 58 0.23 -6.65 -8.69
CA ALA A 58 0.55 -7.92 -9.34
C ALA A 58 -0.70 -8.80 -9.53
N ILE A 59 -1.57 -8.87 -8.51
CA ILE A 59 -2.85 -9.60 -8.58
C ILE A 59 -3.72 -9.01 -9.69
N LEU A 60 -3.90 -7.69 -9.71
CA LEU A 60 -4.70 -7.01 -10.74
C LEU A 60 -4.17 -7.30 -12.15
N LEU A 61 -2.84 -7.31 -12.32
CA LEU A 61 -2.19 -7.63 -13.59
C LEU A 61 -2.41 -9.10 -14.00
N VAL A 62 -2.36 -10.04 -13.05
CA VAL A 62 -2.68 -11.46 -13.28
C VAL A 62 -4.15 -11.66 -13.69
N PHE A 63 -5.06 -10.87 -13.12
CA PHE A 63 -6.48 -10.87 -13.51
C PHE A 63 -6.75 -10.18 -14.86
N GLY A 64 -5.71 -9.73 -15.57
CA GLY A 64 -5.83 -9.13 -16.90
C GLY A 64 -6.28 -7.67 -16.90
N LEU A 65 -6.27 -6.99 -15.75
CA LEU A 65 -6.41 -5.54 -15.71
C LEU A 65 -5.07 -4.92 -16.10
N ASP A 66 -4.99 -4.38 -17.32
CA ASP A 66 -3.79 -3.69 -17.81
C ASP A 66 -3.62 -2.32 -17.13
N ILE A 67 -2.95 -2.34 -15.98
CA ILE A 67 -2.68 -1.16 -15.17
C ILE A 67 -1.73 -0.18 -15.89
N VAL A 68 -0.92 -0.67 -16.84
CA VAL A 68 0.07 0.13 -17.58
C VAL A 68 -0.60 0.84 -18.76
N GLY A 69 -1.43 0.13 -19.54
CA GLY A 69 -2.23 0.72 -20.62
C GLY A 69 -3.25 1.77 -20.15
N ILE A 70 -3.67 1.69 -18.87
CA ILE A 70 -4.53 2.69 -18.24
C ILE A 70 -3.84 4.05 -18.04
N GLY A 71 -2.51 4.08 -17.86
CA GLY A 71 -1.75 5.32 -17.68
C GLY A 71 -1.55 6.11 -18.98
N THR A 72 -1.45 5.41 -20.12
CA THR A 72 -1.23 6.03 -21.44
C THR A 72 -2.49 6.71 -21.99
N GLN A 73 -3.70 6.24 -21.65
CA GLN A 73 -4.96 6.87 -22.06
C GLN A 73 -5.29 8.20 -21.36
N LEU A 74 -4.51 8.60 -20.36
CA LEU A 74 -4.66 9.88 -19.65
C LEU A 74 -3.75 10.98 -20.19
N LEU A 75 -2.82 10.65 -21.10
CA LEU A 75 -1.87 11.57 -21.73
C LEU A 75 -2.27 11.95 -23.16
N ASP A 76 -3.34 11.37 -23.69
CA ASP A 76 -4.04 11.76 -24.92
C ASP A 76 -5.36 12.48 -24.58
#